data_AF-A0A7D8YUF4-F1
#
_entry.id   AF-A0A7D8YUF4-F1
#
_cell.length_a   1.000
_cell.length_b   1.000
_cell.length_c   1.000
_cell.angle_alpha   90.00
_cell.angle_beta   90.00
_cell.angle_gamma   90.00
#
_symmetry.space_group_name_H-M   'P 1'
#
loop_
_entity.id
_entity.type
_entity.pdbx_description
1 polymer ?
#
loop_
_entity_poly.entity_id
_entity_poly.type
_entity_poly.pdbx_seq_one_letter_code
_entity_poly.pdbx_strand_id
1 'polypeptide(L)'
;MYQSALPSYRWDAVTLQLHMTFPKPTLGEDVDALRFFVELTRENPENATTLFYLYTGWPSRDGFVDLWNEPGEFTLDTPTAISRDYYDAAFAMYESQFGESLRLIPVAEVLYLLKQRIESRQVPDVLNFRSQLYRDAVHMTRDYGRHVAAVTAFSVLQRIDPRSLLDPEIRNHPANPTPSYFREETLQATYQVIWEVISADPRTGVSAPCPFDITGPALDGVPDGQVTTSDLNFYIALWIDADPAADITGPALDGVPDGQVTTSDLNFYIAGWLDTLGACP
;
A
#
# COMPACT_ATOMS: atom_id res chain seq x y z
N MET A 1 24.01 9.72 -14.82
CA MET A 1 22.63 10.25 -14.76
C MET A 1 22.15 10.33 -13.32
N TYR A 2 22.12 9.23 -12.55
CA TYR A 2 21.74 9.27 -11.12
C TYR A 2 22.71 10.05 -10.23
N GLN A 3 24.02 10.00 -10.51
CA GLN A 3 25.06 10.75 -9.79
C GLN A 3 24.86 12.27 -9.83
N SER A 4 24.15 12.77 -10.85
CA SER A 4 23.76 14.17 -10.92
C SER A 4 22.36 14.35 -10.35
N ALA A 5 21.40 13.49 -10.68
CA ALA A 5 20.01 13.66 -10.28
C ALA A 5 19.79 13.59 -8.77
N LEU A 6 20.39 12.63 -8.07
CA LEU A 6 20.11 12.44 -6.63
C LEU A 6 20.60 13.61 -5.77
N PRO A 7 21.86 14.09 -5.89
CA PRO A 7 22.34 15.21 -5.08
C PRO A 7 21.94 16.60 -5.62
N SER A 8 21.46 16.73 -6.86
CA SER A 8 21.18 18.07 -7.43
C SER A 8 19.76 18.60 -7.15
N TYR A 9 18.89 17.81 -6.54
CA TYR A 9 17.50 18.19 -6.28
C TYR A 9 17.09 17.87 -4.84
N ARG A 10 16.03 18.57 -4.41
CA ARG A 10 15.29 18.24 -3.19
C ARG A 10 14.23 17.18 -3.52
N TRP A 11 14.26 16.07 -2.80
CA TRP A 11 13.34 14.95 -2.97
C TRP A 11 12.51 14.74 -1.71
N ASP A 12 11.19 14.65 -1.86
CA ASP A 12 10.33 14.20 -0.77
C ASP A 12 10.43 12.67 -0.60
N ALA A 13 10.58 11.95 -1.71
CA ALA A 13 10.75 10.50 -1.73
C ALA A 13 11.68 10.04 -2.87
N VAL A 14 12.37 8.92 -2.63
CA VAL A 14 13.16 8.19 -3.63
C VAL A 14 12.75 6.71 -3.60
N THR A 15 12.42 6.16 -4.76
CA THR A 15 12.09 4.74 -4.92
C THR A 15 13.28 3.99 -5.52
N LEU A 16 13.71 2.92 -4.87
CA LEU A 16 14.82 2.05 -5.29
C LEU A 16 14.26 0.67 -5.63
N GLN A 17 14.72 0.08 -6.72
CA GLN A 17 14.29 -1.26 -7.13
C GLN A 17 15.52 -2.13 -7.34
N LEU A 18 15.55 -3.31 -6.72
CA LEU A 18 16.57 -4.32 -6.99
C LEU A 18 16.40 -4.86 -8.41
N HIS A 19 17.51 -5.05 -9.11
CA HIS A 19 17.50 -5.49 -10.50
C HIS A 19 18.32 -6.76 -10.69
N MET A 20 17.67 -7.80 -11.21
CA MET A 20 18.37 -9.02 -11.62
C MET A 20 19.12 -8.80 -12.93
N THR A 21 20.44 -8.59 -12.85
CA THR A 21 21.34 -8.64 -14.00
C THR A 21 21.95 -10.03 -14.20
N PHE A 22 22.75 -10.18 -15.27
CA PHE A 22 23.65 -11.33 -15.45
C PHE A 22 25.10 -10.82 -15.56
N PRO A 23 26.02 -11.23 -14.67
CA PRO A 23 25.78 -12.08 -13.48
C PRO A 23 24.80 -11.44 -12.48
N LYS A 24 24.13 -12.28 -11.69
CA LYS A 24 23.23 -11.81 -10.64
C LYS A 24 24.07 -11.19 -9.51
N PRO A 25 23.71 -10.00 -9.02
CA PRO A 25 24.26 -9.49 -7.78
C PRO A 25 23.96 -10.43 -6.61
N THR A 26 24.62 -10.25 -5.47
CA THR A 26 24.26 -10.92 -4.22
C THR A 26 23.41 -10.01 -3.32
N LEU A 27 22.82 -10.57 -2.27
CA LEU A 27 22.10 -9.81 -1.25
C LEU A 27 22.98 -8.75 -0.59
N GLY A 28 24.26 -9.04 -0.35
CA GLY A 28 25.20 -8.05 0.18
C GLY A 28 25.40 -6.88 -0.80
N GLU A 29 25.56 -7.18 -2.09
CA GLU A 29 25.71 -6.14 -3.12
C GLU A 29 24.43 -5.31 -3.28
N ASP A 30 23.25 -5.93 -3.18
CA ASP A 30 21.97 -5.23 -3.22
C ASP A 30 21.80 -4.30 -2.00
N VAL A 31 22.13 -4.76 -0.79
CA VAL A 31 22.09 -3.95 0.44
C VAL A 31 23.09 -2.79 0.40
N ASP A 32 24.31 -3.04 -0.09
CA ASP A 32 25.32 -1.99 -0.29
C ASP A 32 24.87 -0.97 -1.35
N ALA A 33 24.20 -1.41 -2.42
CA ALA A 33 23.67 -0.52 -3.45
C ALA A 33 22.54 0.36 -2.90
N LEU A 34 21.64 -0.19 -2.07
CA LEU A 34 20.61 0.58 -1.38
C LEU A 34 21.24 1.70 -0.54
N ARG A 35 22.24 1.37 0.29
CA ARG A 35 22.97 2.37 1.11
C ARG A 35 23.60 3.44 0.23
N PHE A 36 24.30 3.02 -0.83
CA PHE A 36 24.97 3.95 -1.73
C PHE A 36 24.01 4.99 -2.31
N PHE A 37 22.82 4.59 -2.78
CA PHE A 37 21.84 5.54 -3.32
C PHE A 37 21.23 6.46 -2.25
N VAL A 38 21.06 5.96 -1.03
CA VAL A 38 20.61 6.77 0.11
C VAL A 38 21.65 7.82 0.46
N GLU A 39 22.91 7.43 0.69
CA GLU A 39 24.02 8.33 1.00
C GLU A 39 24.22 9.38 -0.09
N LEU A 40 24.22 8.96 -1.36
CA LEU A 40 24.34 9.86 -2.50
C LEU A 40 23.21 10.90 -2.58
N THR A 41 21.99 10.52 -2.19
CA THR A 41 20.86 11.47 -2.12
C THR A 41 21.05 12.47 -0.98
N ARG A 42 21.61 12.01 0.16
CA ARG A 42 21.87 12.82 1.36
C ARG A 42 23.10 13.74 1.25
N GLU A 43 23.92 13.60 0.20
CA GLU A 43 24.97 14.60 -0.10
C GLU A 43 24.38 16.01 -0.26
N ASN A 44 23.11 16.12 -0.67
CA ASN A 44 22.33 17.34 -0.54
C ASN A 44 21.68 17.43 0.84
N PRO A 45 22.04 18.41 1.69
CA PRO A 45 21.46 18.54 3.03
C PRO A 45 19.95 18.85 3.02
N GLU A 46 19.37 19.36 1.91
CA GLU A 46 17.93 19.52 1.77
C GLU A 46 17.16 18.19 1.74
N ASN A 47 17.87 17.09 1.49
CA ASN A 47 17.30 15.75 1.50
C ASN A 47 17.36 15.12 2.89
N ALA A 48 17.59 15.87 3.99
CA ALA A 48 17.66 15.34 5.37
C ALA A 48 16.35 14.73 5.90
N THR A 49 15.22 14.92 5.20
CA THR A 49 13.94 14.26 5.53
C THR A 49 13.37 13.40 4.39
N THR A 50 14.14 13.15 3.34
CA THR A 50 13.69 12.31 2.21
C THR A 50 13.34 10.90 2.69
N LEU A 51 12.21 10.38 2.21
CA LEU A 51 11.79 9.01 2.46
C LEU A 51 12.33 8.08 1.36
N PHE A 52 12.84 6.92 1.75
CA PHE A 52 13.34 5.92 0.80
C PHE A 52 12.43 4.71 0.78
N TYR A 53 12.07 4.27 -0.42
CA TYR A 53 11.17 3.13 -0.63
C TYR A 53 11.90 2.04 -1.41
N LEU A 54 11.83 0.81 -0.92
CA LEU A 54 12.13 -0.39 -1.67
C LEU A 54 10.89 -0.79 -2.48
N TYR A 55 11.01 -0.69 -3.79
CA TYR A 55 9.99 -1.13 -4.74
C TYR A 55 10.19 -2.61 -5.07
N THR A 56 9.20 -3.45 -4.76
CA THR A 56 9.30 -4.88 -5.10
C THR A 56 9.01 -5.11 -6.59
N GLY A 57 10.03 -5.59 -7.30
CA GLY A 57 9.88 -6.08 -8.66
C GLY A 57 9.04 -7.36 -8.65
N TRP A 58 8.36 -7.63 -9.76
CA TRP A 58 7.53 -8.83 -9.89
C TRP A 58 8.29 -9.98 -10.56
N PRO A 59 8.00 -11.24 -10.17
CA PRO A 59 8.51 -12.40 -10.88
C PRO A 59 8.10 -12.45 -12.36
N SER A 60 8.74 -13.35 -13.11
CA SER A 60 8.30 -13.66 -14.46
C SER A 60 6.86 -14.15 -14.46
N ARG A 61 6.16 -13.84 -15.54
CA ARG A 61 4.79 -14.29 -15.81
C ARG A 61 4.61 -15.79 -15.60
N ASP A 62 5.56 -16.58 -16.09
CA ASP A 62 5.55 -18.03 -15.98
C ASP A 62 6.29 -18.40 -14.69
N GLY A 63 5.67 -19.21 -13.82
CA GLY A 63 6.22 -19.57 -12.51
C GLY A 63 6.02 -18.54 -11.39
N PHE A 64 5.23 -17.48 -11.61
CA PHE A 64 5.08 -16.36 -10.67
C PHE A 64 4.89 -16.81 -9.21
N VAL A 65 3.92 -17.68 -8.95
CA VAL A 65 3.55 -18.10 -7.59
C VAL A 65 4.67 -18.89 -6.93
N ASP A 66 5.30 -19.78 -7.67
CA ASP A 66 6.37 -20.64 -7.16
C ASP A 66 7.61 -19.82 -6.86
N LEU A 67 7.97 -18.88 -7.74
CA LEU A 67 9.09 -17.96 -7.54
C LEU A 67 8.83 -16.97 -6.40
N TRP A 68 7.61 -16.41 -6.32
CA TRP A 68 7.29 -15.42 -5.29
C TRP A 68 7.30 -16.03 -3.89
N ASN A 69 6.79 -17.25 -3.76
CA ASN A 69 6.73 -17.98 -2.49
C ASN A 69 7.93 -18.90 -2.27
N GLU A 70 9.01 -18.78 -3.06
CA GLU A 70 10.20 -19.61 -2.88
C GLU A 70 10.82 -19.34 -1.50
N PRO A 71 10.73 -20.30 -0.55
CA PRO A 71 11.28 -20.08 0.77
C PRO A 71 12.80 -20.16 0.73
N GLY A 72 13.47 -19.37 1.55
CA GLY A 72 14.92 -19.41 1.59
C GLY A 72 15.53 -18.78 2.84
N GLU A 73 16.63 -19.36 3.29
CA GLU A 73 17.57 -18.66 4.17
C GLU A 73 18.53 -17.86 3.28
N PHE A 74 18.49 -16.54 3.39
CA PHE A 74 19.32 -15.65 2.58
C PHE A 74 20.53 -15.17 3.38
N THR A 75 21.71 -15.30 2.79
CA THR A 75 22.97 -14.75 3.31
C THR A 75 23.46 -13.66 2.35
N LEU A 76 24.49 -12.91 2.76
CA LEU A 76 25.07 -11.85 1.93
C LEU A 76 25.62 -12.37 0.59
N ASP A 77 25.93 -13.66 0.48
CA ASP A 77 26.42 -14.29 -0.75
C ASP A 77 25.28 -14.86 -1.62
N THR A 78 24.02 -14.83 -1.15
CA THR A 78 22.90 -15.37 -1.92
C THR A 78 22.62 -14.50 -3.14
N PRO A 79 22.60 -15.06 -4.37
CA PRO A 79 22.28 -14.29 -5.57
C PRO A 79 20.89 -13.67 -5.51
N THR A 80 20.70 -12.50 -6.11
CA THR A 80 19.42 -11.79 -6.17
C THR A 80 18.29 -12.70 -6.66
N ALA A 81 17.22 -12.72 -5.88
CA ALA A 81 15.98 -13.41 -6.18
C ALA A 81 14.79 -12.43 -6.10
N ILE A 82 13.76 -12.70 -6.90
CA ILE A 82 12.50 -11.94 -6.84
C ILE A 82 11.48 -12.83 -6.12
N SER A 83 11.65 -12.96 -4.82
CA SER A 83 10.76 -13.69 -3.91
C SER A 83 10.43 -12.82 -2.70
N ARG A 84 9.34 -13.14 -2.01
CA ARG A 84 8.91 -12.43 -0.79
C ARG A 84 10.02 -12.44 0.26
N ASP A 85 10.50 -13.63 0.59
CA ASP A 85 11.50 -13.83 1.64
C ASP A 85 12.85 -13.15 1.31
N TYR A 86 13.21 -13.02 0.03
CA TYR A 86 14.42 -12.28 -0.37
C TYR A 86 14.27 -10.78 -0.07
N TYR A 87 13.12 -10.19 -0.41
CA TYR A 87 12.85 -8.79 -0.08
C TYR A 87 12.77 -8.55 1.43
N ASP A 88 12.18 -9.48 2.17
CA ASP A 88 12.15 -9.43 3.64
C ASP A 88 13.58 -9.47 4.22
N ALA A 89 14.45 -10.34 3.70
CA ALA A 89 15.85 -10.41 4.10
C ALA A 89 16.63 -9.14 3.75
N ALA A 90 16.46 -8.59 2.55
CA ALA A 90 17.11 -7.34 2.13
C ALA A 90 16.73 -6.16 3.03
N PHE A 91 15.44 -6.06 3.37
CA PHE A 91 14.92 -5.03 4.25
C PHE A 91 15.52 -5.16 5.66
N ALA A 92 15.43 -6.35 6.26
CA ALA A 92 15.95 -6.61 7.61
C ALA A 92 17.48 -6.42 7.71
N MET A 93 18.23 -6.84 6.69
CA MET A 93 19.68 -6.62 6.65
C MET A 93 20.03 -5.14 6.52
N TYR A 94 19.35 -4.39 5.65
CA TYR A 94 19.58 -2.95 5.51
C TYR A 94 19.34 -2.22 6.84
N GLU A 95 18.18 -2.42 7.47
CA GLU A 95 17.84 -1.73 8.71
C GLU A 95 18.77 -2.10 9.85
N SER A 96 19.12 -3.38 9.98
CA SER A 96 20.04 -3.83 11.04
C SER A 96 21.47 -3.32 10.87
N GLN A 97 21.94 -3.14 9.63
CA GLN A 97 23.30 -2.66 9.37
C GLN A 97 23.44 -1.15 9.47
N PHE A 98 22.42 -0.38 9.08
CA PHE A 98 22.54 1.07 8.93
C PHE A 98 21.66 1.89 9.87
N GLY A 99 20.69 1.27 10.56
CA GLY A 99 19.83 1.97 11.51
C GLY A 99 18.91 3.02 10.88
N GLU A 100 18.74 2.98 9.56
CA GLU A 100 17.81 3.83 8.81
C GLU A 100 16.64 2.97 8.30
N SER A 101 15.42 3.47 8.45
CA SER A 101 14.24 2.75 7.98
C SER A 101 13.97 2.99 6.50
N LEU A 102 13.81 1.89 5.77
CA LEU A 102 13.21 1.92 4.45
C LEU A 102 11.69 1.84 4.57
N ARG A 103 11.00 2.19 3.49
CA ARG A 103 9.59 1.89 3.29
C ARG A 103 9.42 0.88 2.17
N LEU A 104 8.26 0.25 2.05
CA LEU A 104 8.00 -0.77 1.03
C LEU A 104 6.93 -0.29 0.04
N ILE A 105 7.15 -0.50 -1.26
CA ILE A 105 6.10 -0.46 -2.28
C ILE A 105 5.89 -1.90 -2.78
N PRO A 106 4.89 -2.64 -2.26
CA PRO A 106 4.78 -4.09 -2.39
C PRO A 106 4.05 -4.52 -3.68
N VAL A 107 4.49 -4.05 -4.85
CA VAL A 107 3.80 -4.35 -6.13
C VAL A 107 3.71 -5.84 -6.42
N ALA A 108 4.76 -6.61 -6.12
CA ALA A 108 4.74 -8.05 -6.33
C ALA A 108 3.72 -8.78 -5.45
N GLU A 109 3.54 -8.36 -4.20
CA GLU A 109 2.54 -8.92 -3.29
C GLU A 109 1.11 -8.58 -3.74
N VAL A 110 0.89 -7.33 -4.18
CA VAL A 110 -0.38 -6.93 -4.80
C VAL A 110 -0.70 -7.83 -5.99
N LEU A 111 0.27 -8.06 -6.88
CA LEU A 111 0.06 -8.92 -8.05
C LEU A 111 -0.18 -10.38 -7.67
N TYR A 112 0.48 -10.88 -6.61
CA TYR A 112 0.25 -12.21 -6.06
C TYR A 112 -1.19 -12.39 -5.60
N LEU A 113 -1.69 -11.49 -4.74
CA LEU A 113 -3.06 -11.54 -4.24
C LEU A 113 -4.07 -11.32 -5.38
N LEU A 114 -3.79 -10.37 -6.27
CA LEU A 114 -4.65 -10.11 -7.43
C LEU A 114 -4.78 -11.34 -8.34
N LYS A 115 -3.70 -12.11 -8.53
CA LYS A 115 -3.75 -13.39 -9.26
C LYS A 115 -4.74 -14.36 -8.63
N GLN A 116 -4.69 -14.53 -7.30
CA GLN A 116 -5.62 -15.42 -6.58
C GLN A 116 -7.07 -14.96 -6.77
N ARG A 117 -7.34 -13.65 -6.69
CA ARG A 117 -8.67 -13.06 -6.88
C ARG A 117 -9.17 -13.20 -8.32
N ILE A 118 -8.30 -13.09 -9.31
CA ILE A 118 -8.63 -13.33 -10.72
C ILE A 118 -9.00 -14.80 -10.95
N GLU A 119 -8.22 -15.72 -10.39
CA GLU A 119 -8.44 -17.17 -10.53
C GLU A 119 -9.73 -17.63 -9.84
N SER A 120 -10.10 -16.99 -8.73
CA SER A 120 -11.36 -17.20 -8.02
C SER A 120 -12.54 -16.39 -8.58
N ARG A 121 -12.37 -15.66 -9.71
CA ARG A 121 -13.39 -14.83 -10.37
C ARG A 121 -13.92 -13.67 -9.52
N GLN A 122 -13.12 -13.16 -8.60
CA GLN A 122 -13.45 -12.02 -7.75
C GLN A 122 -13.06 -10.66 -8.34
N VAL A 123 -12.40 -10.65 -9.52
CA VAL A 123 -12.09 -9.42 -10.26
C VAL A 123 -12.86 -9.45 -11.59
N PRO A 124 -13.96 -8.68 -11.72
CA PRO A 124 -14.75 -8.64 -12.95
C PRO A 124 -13.91 -8.29 -14.18
N ASP A 125 -14.24 -8.86 -15.33
CA ASP A 125 -13.59 -8.64 -16.65
C ASP A 125 -12.12 -9.03 -16.78
N VAL A 126 -11.47 -9.38 -15.67
CA VAL A 126 -10.10 -9.91 -15.68
C VAL A 126 -10.19 -11.42 -15.56
N LEU A 127 -10.16 -12.08 -16.72
CA LEU A 127 -10.36 -13.52 -16.85
C LEU A 127 -9.06 -14.31 -16.86
N ASN A 128 -7.93 -13.65 -17.14
CA ASN A 128 -6.65 -14.31 -17.31
C ASN A 128 -5.51 -13.42 -16.83
N PHE A 129 -4.89 -13.81 -15.70
CA PHE A 129 -3.76 -13.10 -15.12
C PHE A 129 -2.60 -12.95 -16.13
N ARG A 130 -2.29 -14.04 -16.85
CA ARG A 130 -1.15 -14.14 -17.76
C ARG A 130 -1.23 -13.15 -18.92
N SER A 131 -2.37 -13.04 -19.59
CA SER A 131 -2.51 -12.21 -20.80
C SER A 131 -2.96 -10.78 -20.51
N GLN A 132 -3.58 -10.52 -19.36
CA GLN A 132 -4.08 -9.18 -19.01
C GLN A 132 -3.09 -8.40 -18.14
N LEU A 133 -2.26 -9.04 -17.32
CA LEU A 133 -1.21 -8.32 -16.56
C LEU A 133 0.12 -8.29 -17.32
N TYR A 134 0.46 -9.31 -18.11
CA TYR A 134 1.74 -9.36 -18.83
C TYR A 134 1.57 -9.31 -20.35
N ARG A 135 2.44 -8.54 -21.01
CA ARG A 135 2.54 -8.55 -22.49
C ARG A 135 3.59 -9.51 -23.03
N ASP A 136 4.56 -9.87 -22.20
CA ASP A 136 5.62 -10.86 -22.49
C ASP A 136 6.02 -11.58 -21.19
N ALA A 137 7.18 -12.26 -21.16
CA ALA A 137 7.59 -13.05 -20.00
C ALA A 137 7.81 -12.21 -18.72
N VAL A 138 8.11 -10.91 -18.85
CA VAL A 138 8.53 -10.07 -17.71
C VAL A 138 7.87 -8.70 -17.68
N HIS A 139 7.42 -8.16 -18.80
CA HIS A 139 6.84 -6.82 -18.85
C HIS A 139 5.33 -6.85 -18.67
N MET A 140 4.85 -5.87 -17.89
CA MET A 140 3.43 -5.60 -17.73
C MET A 140 2.78 -5.08 -19.02
N THR A 141 1.50 -5.41 -19.20
CA THR A 141 0.64 -4.81 -20.22
C THR A 141 0.60 -3.29 -20.04
N ARG A 142 0.41 -2.56 -21.15
CA ARG A 142 0.40 -1.10 -21.11
C ARG A 142 -0.79 -0.55 -20.33
N ASP A 143 -1.88 -1.30 -20.31
CA ASP A 143 -3.14 -0.90 -19.69
C ASP A 143 -3.20 -1.40 -18.25
N TYR A 144 -3.54 -2.66 -18.02
CA TYR A 144 -3.88 -3.14 -16.67
C TYR A 144 -2.68 -3.36 -15.76
N GLY A 145 -1.63 -4.07 -16.22
CA GLY A 145 -0.51 -4.42 -15.36
C GLY A 145 0.29 -3.21 -14.88
N ARG A 146 0.49 -2.23 -15.76
CA ARG A 146 1.09 -0.94 -15.37
C ARG A 146 0.19 -0.11 -14.48
N HIS A 147 -1.13 -0.14 -14.70
CA HIS A 147 -2.08 0.56 -13.83
C HIS A 147 -2.02 0.05 -12.39
N VAL A 148 -2.04 -1.27 -12.18
CA VAL A 148 -1.92 -1.89 -10.85
C VAL A 148 -0.63 -1.45 -10.16
N ALA A 149 0.52 -1.56 -10.85
CA ALA A 149 1.80 -1.14 -10.32
C ALA A 149 1.86 0.36 -9.98
N ALA A 150 1.35 1.22 -10.88
CA ALA A 150 1.34 2.66 -10.70
C ALA A 150 0.44 3.09 -9.54
N VAL A 151 -0.78 2.55 -9.45
CA VAL A 151 -1.72 2.85 -8.36
C VAL A 151 -1.18 2.35 -7.03
N THR A 152 -0.51 1.20 -6.99
CA THR A 152 0.14 0.70 -5.77
C THR A 152 1.21 1.69 -5.28
N ALA A 153 2.12 2.10 -6.17
CA ALA A 153 3.16 3.07 -5.82
C ALA A 153 2.56 4.43 -5.42
N PHE A 154 1.59 4.92 -6.17
CA PHE A 154 0.90 6.18 -5.88
C PHE A 154 0.21 6.16 -4.51
N SER A 155 -0.53 5.10 -4.21
CA SER A 155 -1.25 4.95 -2.94
C SER A 155 -0.31 4.90 -1.74
N VAL A 156 0.84 4.23 -1.89
CA VAL A 156 1.88 4.22 -0.84
C VAL A 156 2.51 5.60 -0.67
N LEU A 157 2.92 6.25 -1.77
CA LEU A 157 3.59 7.55 -1.73
C LEU A 157 2.68 8.66 -1.20
N GLN A 158 1.40 8.63 -1.55
CA GLN A 158 0.41 9.62 -1.11
C GLN A 158 -0.29 9.22 0.19
N ARG A 159 -0.11 7.98 0.65
CA ARG A 159 -0.81 7.38 1.80
C ARG A 159 -2.32 7.51 1.70
N ILE A 160 -2.86 7.24 0.53
CA ILE A 160 -4.30 7.31 0.29
C ILE A 160 -4.85 5.94 -0.08
N ASP A 161 -6.12 5.73 0.25
CA ASP A 161 -6.89 4.61 -0.25
C ASP A 161 -7.14 4.78 -1.75
N PRO A 162 -6.67 3.86 -2.61
CA PRO A 162 -6.88 3.96 -4.06
C PRO A 162 -8.35 3.95 -4.45
N ARG A 163 -9.27 3.45 -3.61
CA ARG A 163 -10.71 3.48 -3.88
C ARG A 163 -11.25 4.91 -3.99
N SER A 164 -10.61 5.88 -3.32
CA SER A 164 -10.92 7.31 -3.49
C SER A 164 -10.72 7.82 -4.92
N LEU A 165 -9.89 7.14 -5.73
CA LEU A 165 -9.65 7.51 -7.13
C LEU A 165 -10.83 7.20 -8.06
N LEU A 166 -11.84 6.46 -7.56
CA LEU A 166 -13.08 6.20 -8.28
C LEU A 166 -14.10 7.33 -8.15
N ASP A 167 -13.85 8.30 -7.26
CA ASP A 167 -14.69 9.49 -7.15
C ASP A 167 -14.86 10.12 -8.54
N PRO A 168 -16.10 10.36 -9.02
CA PRO A 168 -16.36 10.95 -10.32
C PRO A 168 -15.62 12.26 -10.57
N GLU A 169 -15.40 13.10 -9.56
CA GLU A 169 -14.67 14.36 -9.71
C GLU A 169 -13.19 14.13 -10.01
N ILE A 170 -12.56 13.17 -9.32
CA ILE A 170 -11.17 12.78 -9.54
C ILE A 170 -11.03 12.03 -10.87
N ARG A 171 -11.94 11.10 -11.15
CA ARG A 171 -11.92 10.25 -12.35
C ARG A 171 -12.12 11.03 -13.64
N ASN A 172 -13.02 12.01 -13.63
CA ASN A 172 -13.30 12.84 -14.81
C ASN A 172 -12.30 13.99 -14.99
N HIS A 173 -11.33 14.13 -14.08
CA HIS A 173 -10.29 15.13 -14.22
C HIS A 173 -9.45 14.85 -15.48
N PRO A 174 -9.23 15.84 -16.38
CA PRO A 174 -8.56 15.62 -17.67
C PRO A 174 -7.09 15.19 -17.54
N ALA A 175 -6.48 15.39 -16.37
CA ALA A 175 -5.13 14.90 -16.07
C ALA A 175 -5.09 13.48 -15.49
N ASN A 176 -6.24 12.86 -15.20
CA ASN A 176 -6.32 11.51 -14.65
C ASN A 176 -6.41 10.49 -15.79
N PRO A 177 -5.36 9.68 -16.05
CA PRO A 177 -5.34 8.72 -17.13
C PRO A 177 -6.06 7.42 -16.73
N THR A 178 -7.13 7.48 -15.93
CA THR A 178 -7.85 6.28 -15.52
C THR A 178 -8.23 5.51 -16.78
N PRO A 179 -7.77 4.26 -16.96
CA PRO A 179 -7.99 3.56 -18.21
C PRO A 179 -9.48 3.44 -18.45
N SER A 180 -9.99 4.11 -19.50
CA SER A 180 -11.41 4.14 -19.84
C SER A 180 -11.98 2.75 -20.21
N TYR A 181 -11.13 1.73 -20.25
CA TYR A 181 -11.45 0.38 -20.68
C TYR A 181 -11.92 -0.55 -19.56
N PHE A 182 -11.70 -0.22 -18.29
CA PHE A 182 -12.18 -1.05 -17.18
C PHE A 182 -13.49 -0.52 -16.62
N ARG A 183 -14.43 -1.44 -16.36
CA ARG A 183 -15.64 -1.12 -15.60
C ARG A 183 -15.25 -0.74 -14.18
N GLU A 184 -16.08 0.09 -13.56
CA GLU A 184 -15.86 0.57 -12.19
C GLU A 184 -15.76 -0.58 -11.19
N GLU A 185 -16.59 -1.61 -11.34
CA GLU A 185 -16.54 -2.84 -10.53
C GLU A 185 -15.19 -3.54 -10.60
N THR A 186 -14.55 -3.58 -11.78
CA THR A 186 -13.20 -4.14 -11.95
C THR A 186 -12.20 -3.32 -11.16
N LEU A 187 -12.22 -1.99 -11.32
CA LEU A 187 -11.29 -1.10 -10.62
C LEU A 187 -11.50 -1.14 -9.10
N GLN A 188 -12.74 -1.19 -8.63
CA GLN A 188 -13.07 -1.35 -7.21
C GLN A 188 -12.47 -2.63 -6.64
N ALA A 189 -12.63 -3.77 -7.34
CA ALA A 189 -12.04 -5.04 -6.92
C ALA A 189 -10.49 -4.99 -6.94
N THR A 190 -9.90 -4.34 -7.94
CA THR A 190 -8.44 -4.12 -8.01
C THR A 190 -7.93 -3.26 -6.85
N TYR A 191 -8.59 -2.13 -6.60
CA TYR A 191 -8.19 -1.17 -5.57
C TYR A 191 -8.39 -1.72 -4.17
N GLN A 192 -9.41 -2.55 -3.97
CA GLN A 192 -9.57 -3.30 -2.73
C GLN A 192 -8.36 -4.20 -2.46
N VAL A 193 -7.85 -4.92 -3.46
CA VAL A 193 -6.65 -5.77 -3.31
C VAL A 193 -5.40 -4.94 -3.02
N ILE A 194 -5.24 -3.80 -3.71
CA ILE A 194 -4.12 -2.89 -3.45
C ILE A 194 -4.18 -2.42 -1.99
N TRP A 195 -5.34 -1.93 -1.54
CA TRP A 195 -5.52 -1.45 -0.18
C TRP A 195 -5.24 -2.53 0.85
N GLU A 196 -5.83 -3.72 0.68
CA GLU A 196 -5.64 -4.89 1.55
C GLU A 196 -4.15 -5.20 1.77
N VAL A 197 -3.33 -5.15 0.72
CA VAL A 197 -1.89 -5.41 0.85
C VAL A 197 -1.16 -4.23 1.49
N ILE A 198 -1.36 -3.00 1.01
CA ILE A 198 -0.54 -1.88 1.47
C ILE A 198 -0.86 -1.47 2.89
N SER A 199 -2.10 -1.62 3.34
CA SER A 199 -2.53 -1.28 4.69
C SER A 199 -2.24 -2.37 5.73
N ALA A 200 -1.89 -3.58 5.29
CA ALA A 200 -1.58 -4.70 6.18
C ALA A 200 -0.07 -4.85 6.46
N ASP A 201 0.79 -4.25 5.64
CA ASP A 201 2.24 -4.29 5.83
C ASP A 201 2.74 -2.96 6.42
N PRO A 202 3.14 -2.91 7.71
CA PRO A 202 3.56 -1.67 8.36
C PRO A 202 4.79 -1.02 7.70
N ARG A 203 5.55 -1.76 6.88
CA ARG A 203 6.70 -1.24 6.14
C ARG A 203 6.28 -0.28 5.05
N THR A 204 5.04 -0.32 4.55
CA THR A 204 4.58 0.67 3.56
C THR A 204 4.48 2.08 4.15
N GLY A 205 4.29 2.18 5.48
CA GLY A 205 3.94 3.43 6.14
C GLY A 205 2.52 3.93 5.82
N VAL A 206 1.70 3.07 5.21
CA VAL A 206 0.26 3.27 5.04
C VAL A 206 -0.44 2.48 6.13
N SER A 207 -1.09 3.17 7.05
CA SER A 207 -2.00 2.52 8.00
C SER A 207 -3.37 2.36 7.35
N ALA A 208 -4.05 1.25 7.66
CA ALA A 208 -5.47 1.17 7.34
C ALA A 208 -6.18 2.34 8.03
N PRO A 209 -7.29 2.85 7.47
CA PRO A 209 -8.06 3.84 8.18
C PRO A 209 -8.50 3.12 9.46
N CYS A 210 -8.36 3.80 10.59
CA CYS A 210 -8.87 3.30 11.86
C CYS A 210 -10.14 4.09 12.14
N PRO A 211 -11.25 3.83 11.42
CA PRO A 211 -12.44 4.69 11.45
C PRO A 211 -13.09 4.76 12.83
N PHE A 212 -12.70 3.84 13.73
CA PHE A 212 -13.18 3.76 15.10
C PHE A 212 -12.18 4.31 16.14
N ASP A 213 -11.00 4.77 15.72
CA ASP A 213 -10.11 5.63 16.50
C ASP A 213 -10.44 7.07 16.13
N ILE A 214 -11.30 7.68 16.93
CA ILE A 214 -11.84 9.02 16.68
C ILE A 214 -11.40 10.00 17.76
N THR A 215 -10.83 9.53 18.87
CA THR A 215 -10.25 10.39 19.90
C THR A 215 -9.29 9.65 20.82
N GLY A 216 -8.29 10.36 21.36
CA GLY A 216 -7.53 9.86 22.50
C GLY A 216 -8.20 10.10 23.87
N PRO A 217 -7.48 9.81 24.97
CA PRO A 217 -7.91 10.07 26.35
C PRO A 217 -8.32 11.51 26.67
N ALA A 218 -7.94 12.46 25.81
CA ALA A 218 -8.32 13.88 25.93
C ALA A 218 -9.79 14.15 25.55
N LEU A 219 -10.45 13.21 24.83
CA LEU A 219 -11.83 13.35 24.33
C LEU A 219 -12.03 14.63 23.50
N ASP A 220 -11.05 14.95 22.65
CA ASP A 220 -10.99 16.18 21.85
C ASP A 220 -11.25 15.95 20.35
N GLY A 221 -11.58 14.72 19.97
CA GLY A 221 -11.83 14.35 18.57
C GLY A 221 -10.55 14.18 17.75
N VAL A 222 -9.39 14.07 18.41
CA VAL A 222 -8.10 13.79 17.75
C VAL A 222 -7.72 12.32 17.99
N PRO A 223 -7.71 11.48 16.93
CA PRO A 223 -7.29 10.09 17.01
C PRO A 223 -5.87 9.93 17.58
N ASP A 224 -5.63 8.90 18.39
CA ASP A 224 -4.33 8.66 19.04
C ASP A 224 -3.62 7.37 18.58
N GLY A 225 -4.18 6.69 17.59
CA GLY A 225 -3.69 5.42 17.06
C GLY A 225 -4.19 4.20 17.84
N GLN A 226 -5.13 4.35 18.77
CA GLN A 226 -5.70 3.25 19.54
C GLN A 226 -7.22 3.33 19.63
N VAL A 227 -7.90 2.25 19.28
CA VAL A 227 -9.33 2.10 19.55
C VAL A 227 -9.51 1.64 20.99
N THR A 228 -9.99 2.55 21.83
CA THR A 228 -10.15 2.36 23.28
C THR A 228 -11.56 2.74 23.74
N THR A 229 -11.85 2.61 25.04
CA THR A 229 -13.11 3.08 25.60
C THR A 229 -13.29 4.61 25.47
N SER A 230 -12.21 5.37 25.26
CA SER A 230 -12.27 6.82 25.02
C SER A 230 -13.05 7.12 23.74
N ASP A 231 -12.76 6.39 22.67
CA ASP A 231 -13.42 6.48 21.37
C ASP A 231 -14.91 6.19 21.47
N LEU A 232 -15.26 5.08 22.12
CA LEU A 232 -16.65 4.71 22.35
C LEU A 232 -17.40 5.77 23.15
N ASN A 233 -16.82 6.28 24.23
CA ASN A 233 -17.46 7.30 25.06
C ASN A 233 -17.67 8.61 24.29
N PHE A 234 -16.69 9.01 23.50
CA PHE A 234 -16.77 10.21 22.66
C PHE A 234 -17.83 10.05 21.57
N TYR A 235 -17.84 8.92 20.87
CA TYR A 235 -18.85 8.63 19.86
C TYR A 235 -20.26 8.62 20.45
N ILE A 236 -20.46 7.96 21.61
CA ILE A 236 -21.76 7.95 22.29
C ILE A 236 -22.21 9.37 22.65
N ALA A 237 -21.28 10.26 23.05
CA ALA A 237 -21.62 11.65 23.32
C ALA A 237 -22.09 12.38 22.05
N LEU A 238 -21.36 12.25 20.93
CA LEU A 238 -21.78 12.80 19.64
C LEU A 238 -23.17 12.27 19.23
N TRP A 239 -23.39 10.97 19.39
CA TRP A 239 -24.65 10.31 19.05
C TRP A 239 -25.83 10.80 19.90
N ILE A 240 -25.64 10.93 21.23
CA ILE A 240 -26.66 11.45 22.15
C ILE A 240 -27.04 12.90 21.80
N ASP A 241 -26.06 13.72 21.40
CA ASP A 241 -26.28 15.11 21.02
C ASP A 241 -26.82 15.27 19.59
N ALA A 242 -26.99 14.16 18.85
CA ALA A 242 -27.33 14.13 17.43
C ALA A 242 -26.39 15.01 16.59
N ASP A 243 -25.10 15.04 16.94
CA ASP A 243 -24.07 15.75 16.19
C ASP A 243 -23.91 15.09 14.81
N PRO A 244 -23.89 15.85 13.69
CA PRO A 244 -23.70 15.30 12.35
C PRO A 244 -22.44 14.45 12.18
N ALA A 245 -21.40 14.61 13.01
CA ALA A 245 -20.23 13.76 13.01
C ALA A 245 -20.51 12.30 13.43
N ALA A 246 -21.66 12.04 14.08
CA ALA A 246 -22.11 10.70 14.44
C ALA A 246 -22.95 10.01 13.33
N ASP A 247 -23.25 10.68 12.22
CA ASP A 247 -23.89 10.07 11.04
C ASP A 247 -22.80 9.42 10.18
N ILE A 248 -22.55 8.13 10.44
CA ILE A 248 -21.50 7.34 9.78
C ILE A 248 -22.08 6.22 8.92
N THR A 249 -23.38 5.94 9.02
CA THR A 249 -24.05 4.91 8.21
C THR A 249 -25.57 5.06 8.16
N GLY A 250 -26.18 4.60 7.07
CA GLY A 250 -27.63 4.38 7.03
C GLY A 250 -28.06 3.01 7.57
N PRO A 251 -29.36 2.67 7.43
CA PRO A 251 -29.94 1.34 7.71
C PRO A 251 -29.27 0.16 6.99
N ALA A 252 -28.48 0.43 5.95
CA ALA A 252 -27.72 -0.58 5.22
C ALA A 252 -26.48 -1.09 5.98
N LEU A 253 -26.02 -0.36 7.00
CA LEU A 253 -24.82 -0.68 7.80
C LEU A 253 -23.56 -0.86 6.92
N ASP A 254 -23.41 -0.02 5.91
CA ASP A 254 -22.34 -0.07 4.91
C ASP A 254 -21.28 1.02 5.10
N GLY A 255 -21.40 1.82 6.17
CA GLY A 255 -20.47 2.92 6.46
C GLY A 255 -20.71 4.15 5.57
N VAL A 256 -21.89 4.26 4.94
CA VAL A 256 -22.28 5.43 4.15
C VAL A 256 -23.33 6.25 4.92
N PRO A 257 -23.00 7.49 5.36
CA PRO A 257 -23.94 8.38 6.05
C PRO A 257 -25.23 8.63 5.24
N ASP A 258 -26.37 8.71 5.91
CA ASP A 258 -27.68 8.92 5.26
C ASP A 258 -28.34 10.28 5.56
N GLY A 259 -27.62 11.14 6.28
CA GLY A 259 -28.05 12.47 6.71
C GLY A 259 -28.77 12.46 8.06
N GLN A 260 -28.88 11.32 8.74
CA GLN A 260 -29.58 11.19 10.02
C GLN A 260 -28.75 10.38 11.03
N VAL A 261 -28.54 10.96 12.21
CA VAL A 261 -27.99 10.22 13.35
C VAL A 261 -29.08 9.32 13.95
N THR A 262 -28.96 8.01 13.74
CA THR A 262 -29.94 7.00 14.14
C THR A 262 -29.30 5.88 14.97
N THR A 263 -30.10 4.90 15.40
CA THR A 263 -29.57 3.69 16.06
C THR A 263 -28.70 2.84 15.13
N SER A 264 -28.81 3.00 13.80
CA SER A 264 -27.97 2.29 12.84
C SER A 264 -26.50 2.69 13.00
N ASP A 265 -26.24 4.00 13.16
CA ASP A 265 -24.93 4.58 13.41
C ASP A 265 -24.30 4.06 14.69
N LEU A 266 -25.09 4.02 15.78
CA LEU A 266 -24.61 3.50 17.05
C LEU A 266 -24.24 2.02 16.97
N ASN A 267 -25.11 1.20 16.34
CA ASN A 267 -24.86 -0.22 16.19
C ASN A 267 -23.64 -0.52 15.32
N PHE A 268 -23.49 0.21 14.21
CA PHE A 268 -22.33 0.08 13.32
C PHE A 268 -21.04 0.45 14.03
N TYR A 269 -21.01 1.60 14.73
CA TYR A 269 -19.83 2.02 15.47
C TYR A 269 -19.45 1.02 16.56
N ILE A 270 -20.41 0.57 17.39
CA ILE A 270 -20.13 -0.39 18.46
C ILE A 270 -19.59 -1.71 17.89
N ALA A 271 -20.15 -2.20 16.79
CA ALA A 271 -19.67 -3.43 16.16
C ALA A 271 -18.23 -3.27 15.66
N GLY A 272 -17.95 -2.18 14.93
CA GLY A 272 -16.61 -1.88 14.44
C GLY A 272 -15.60 -1.66 15.56
N TRP A 273 -15.97 -0.88 16.58
CA TRP A 273 -15.17 -0.64 17.78
C TRP A 273 -14.79 -1.95 18.50
N LEU A 274 -15.75 -2.87 18.69
CA LEU A 274 -15.50 -4.19 19.29
C LEU A 274 -14.53 -5.04 18.46
N ASP A 275 -14.65 -4.99 17.13
CA ASP A 275 -13.84 -5.77 16.20
C ASP A 275 -12.40 -5.24 16.07
N THR A 276 -12.16 -3.98 16.44
CA THR A 276 -10.87 -3.30 16.24
C THR A 276 -10.19 -2.82 17.54
N LEU A 277 -10.58 -3.34 18.71
CA LEU A 277 -9.97 -2.93 19.99
C LEU A 277 -8.44 -3.07 20.00
N GLY A 278 -7.76 -2.02 20.45
CA GLY A 278 -6.31 -1.99 20.60
C GLY A 278 -5.62 -1.00 19.65
N ALA A 279 -4.35 -1.27 19.35
CA ALA A 279 -3.59 -0.43 18.43
C ALA A 279 -4.18 -0.53 17.02
N CYS A 280 -4.35 0.62 16.38
CA CYS A 280 -4.68 0.67 14.96
C CYS A 280 -3.55 0.02 14.14
N PRO A 281 -3.90 -0.76 13.10
CA PRO A 281 -2.92 -1.42 12.24
C PRO A 281 -2.04 -0.45 11.43
#